data_AF-A0A2J6X958-F1
#
_entry.id   AF-A0A2J6X958-F1
#
_cell.length_a   1.000
_cell.length_b   1.000
_cell.length_c   1.000
_cell.angle_alpha   90.00
_cell.angle_beta   90.00
_cell.angle_gamma   90.00
#
_symmetry.space_group_name_H-M   'P 1'
#
loop_
_entity.id
_entity.type
_entity.pdbx_description
1 polymer ?
#
loop_
_entity_poly.entity_id
_entity_poly.type
_entity_poly.pdbx_seq_one_letter_code
_entity_poly.pdbx_strand_id
1 'polypeptide(L)'
;MKKKKSSGYVCSVCGYKSPVKLGKCPQCGSWNSFVEVEESETEAISIVTLESKNDKKFERIKTGINEFDRVLGGGIVKGSIILIGGEPGIGKSTLILEVLDRVARYGNVLYVSGEESQEQIMMRAERLNIHNKNIELLTEQDIDIIKETTLSRKPLLL
;
A
#
# COMPACT_ATOMS: atom_id res chain seq x y z
N MET A 1 -17.97 25.04 15.71
CA MET A 1 -16.61 25.58 15.96
C MET A 1 -15.60 24.48 15.62
N LYS A 2 -14.76 24.66 14.59
CA LYS A 2 -13.77 23.67 14.14
C LYS A 2 -12.60 23.63 15.14
N LYS A 3 -12.38 22.49 15.82
CA LYS A 3 -11.15 22.23 16.58
C LYS A 3 -9.96 22.28 15.60
N LYS A 4 -9.08 23.27 15.74
CA LYS A 4 -7.79 23.31 15.06
C LYS A 4 -6.99 22.10 15.56
N LYS A 5 -6.55 21.23 14.66
CA LYS A 5 -5.62 20.13 14.97
C LYS A 5 -4.41 20.71 15.73
N SER A 6 -3.99 20.08 16.82
CA SER A 6 -2.76 20.46 17.53
C SER A 6 -1.57 20.15 16.62
N SER A 7 -1.11 21.15 15.87
CA SER A 7 0.15 21.03 15.15
C SER A 7 1.30 21.26 16.13
N GLY A 8 2.16 20.26 16.27
CA GLY A 8 3.40 20.37 17.03
C GLY A 8 4.49 20.97 16.16
N TYR A 9 5.50 21.61 16.76
CA TYR A 9 6.69 22.07 16.06
C TYR A 9 7.90 21.25 16.50
N VAL A 10 8.73 20.82 15.56
CA VAL A 10 9.95 20.05 15.81
C VAL A 10 11.15 20.76 15.20
N CYS A 11 12.23 20.91 15.96
CA CYS A 11 13.48 21.47 15.46
C CYS A 11 14.14 20.49 14.46
N SER A 12 14.36 20.93 13.23
CA SER A 12 15.01 20.15 12.16
C SER A 12 16.48 19.79 12.43
N VAL A 13 17.13 20.50 13.37
CA VAL A 13 18.55 20.30 13.68
C VAL A 13 18.76 19.31 14.83
N CYS A 14 17.92 19.35 15.87
CA CYS A 14 18.14 18.53 17.08
C CYS A 14 16.91 17.73 17.54
N GLY A 15 15.76 17.87 16.88
CA GLY A 15 14.55 17.13 17.22
C GLY A 15 13.75 17.66 18.41
N TYR A 16 14.14 18.80 19.02
CA TYR A 16 13.39 19.42 20.12
C TYR A 16 11.94 19.72 19.71
N LYS A 17 10.97 19.24 20.49
CA LYS A 17 9.54 19.42 20.24
C LYS A 17 8.98 20.60 21.05
N SER A 18 8.17 21.44 20.43
CA SER A 18 7.52 22.59 21.04
C SER A 18 6.06 22.70 20.58
N PRO A 19 5.10 23.01 21.46
CA PRO A 19 3.70 23.24 21.06
C PRO A 19 3.50 24.56 20.29
N VAL A 20 4.50 25.46 20.32
CA VAL A 20 4.49 26.74 19.61
C VAL A 20 5.77 26.92 18.80
N LYS A 21 5.69 27.62 17.67
CA LYS A 21 6.85 27.91 16.84
C LYS A 21 7.77 28.90 17.56
N LEU A 22 8.96 28.45 17.91
CA LEU A 22 9.98 29.31 18.53
C LEU A 22 10.97 29.81 17.46
N GLY A 23 11.43 31.05 17.59
CA GLY A 23 12.43 31.62 16.68
C GLY A 23 13.82 31.01 16.83
N LYS A 24 14.17 30.57 18.06
CA LYS A 24 15.45 29.94 18.41
C LYS A 24 15.19 28.65 19.18
N CYS A 25 15.87 27.57 18.80
CA CYS A 25 15.79 26.31 19.53
C CYS A 25 16.46 26.44 20.91
N PRO A 26 15.76 26.11 22.02
CA PRO A 26 16.35 26.18 23.36
C PRO A 26 17.42 25.10 23.59
N GLN A 27 17.39 24.00 22.83
CA GLN A 27 18.31 22.87 22.99
C GLN A 27 19.61 23.05 22.18
N CYS A 28 19.53 23.40 20.90
CA CYS A 28 20.71 23.51 20.02
C CYS A 28 21.07 24.95 19.63
N GLY A 29 20.27 25.94 20.04
CA GLY A 29 20.51 27.35 19.73
C GLY A 29 20.27 27.76 18.27
N SER A 30 19.88 26.84 17.39
CA SER A 30 19.63 27.12 15.98
C SER A 30 18.39 27.97 15.75
N TRP A 31 18.53 29.01 14.93
CA TRP A 31 17.45 29.91 14.54
C TRP A 31 16.60 29.34 13.40
N ASN A 32 15.31 29.67 13.37
CA ASN A 32 14.37 29.29 12.31
C ASN A 32 14.34 27.79 11.96
N SER A 33 14.70 26.94 12.92
CA SER A 33 14.84 25.50 12.72
C SER A 33 13.55 24.72 12.98
N PHE A 34 12.47 25.35 13.44
CA PHE A 34 11.22 24.66 13.75
C PHE A 34 10.35 24.42 12.52
N VAL A 35 10.06 23.16 12.26
CA VAL A 35 9.14 22.67 11.23
C VAL A 35 7.86 22.21 11.90
N GLU A 36 6.72 22.52 11.29
CA GLU A 36 5.40 22.06 11.76
C GLU A 36 5.23 20.59 11.41
N VAL A 37 4.91 19.77 12.40
CA VAL A 37 4.65 18.34 12.26
C VAL A 37 3.21 18.10 12.67
N GLU A 38 2.42 17.51 11.77
CA GLU A 38 1.12 16.99 12.15
C GLU A 38 1.35 15.79 13.07
N GLU A 39 0.78 15.81 14.27
CA GLU A 39 0.69 14.61 15.10
C GLU A 39 -0.09 13.57 14.29
N SER A 40 0.61 12.58 13.73
CA SER A 40 -0.05 11.36 13.31
C SER A 40 -0.55 10.70 14.59
N GLU A 41 -1.86 10.47 14.67
CA GLU A 41 -2.43 9.61 15.70
C GLU A 41 -1.70 8.27 15.61
N THR A 42 -0.77 8.05 16.52
CA THR A 42 -0.22 6.73 16.75
C THR A 42 -1.37 5.97 17.40
N GLU A 43 -2.04 5.10 16.64
CA GLU A 43 -3.06 4.22 17.22
C GLU A 43 -2.43 3.54 18.43
N ALA A 44 -2.94 3.86 19.62
CA ALA A 44 -2.42 3.30 20.85
C ALA A 44 -2.59 1.78 20.78
N ILE A 45 -1.47 1.05 20.81
CA ILE A 45 -1.47 -0.41 20.84
C ILE A 45 -2.17 -0.83 22.12
N SER A 46 -3.41 -1.29 22.00
CA SER A 46 -4.22 -1.76 23.11
C SER A 46 -4.43 -3.26 22.97
N ILE A 47 -4.12 -4.00 24.04
CA ILE A 47 -4.44 -5.43 24.11
C ILE A 47 -5.95 -5.53 24.28
N VAL A 48 -6.61 -6.20 23.35
CA VAL A 48 -8.05 -6.46 23.37
C VAL A 48 -8.31 -7.96 23.41
N THR A 49 -9.38 -8.37 24.09
CA THR A 49 -9.81 -9.78 24.13
C THR A 49 -10.61 -10.14 22.87
N LEU A 50 -10.60 -11.40 22.44
CA LEU A 50 -11.42 -11.83 21.28
C LEU A 50 -12.93 -11.58 21.46
N GLU A 51 -13.41 -11.45 22.70
CA GLU A 51 -14.80 -11.08 23.02
C GLU A 51 -15.15 -9.62 22.71
N SER A 52 -14.15 -8.74 22.55
CA SER A 52 -14.39 -7.35 22.17
C SER A 52 -14.82 -7.34 20.71
N LYS A 53 -16.13 -7.40 20.47
CA LYS A 53 -16.69 -7.31 19.14
C LYS A 53 -16.36 -5.96 18.53
N ASN A 54 -15.68 -6.00 17.40
CA ASN A 54 -15.46 -4.84 16.56
C ASN A 54 -16.27 -5.06 15.28
N ASP A 55 -17.42 -4.38 15.15
CA ASP A 55 -18.32 -4.53 14.00
C ASP A 55 -17.81 -3.80 12.74
N LYS A 56 -16.52 -3.49 12.67
CA LYS A 56 -15.91 -2.87 11.49
C LYS A 56 -15.99 -3.85 10.32
N LYS A 57 -16.82 -3.50 9.34
CA LYS A 57 -16.87 -4.18 8.05
C LYS A 57 -15.64 -3.81 7.24
N PHE A 58 -14.87 -4.81 6.84
CA PHE A 58 -13.74 -4.62 5.92
C PHE A 58 -14.23 -4.31 4.52
N GLU A 59 -13.63 -3.31 3.88
CA GLU A 59 -13.85 -3.03 2.46
C GLU A 59 -13.16 -4.10 1.60
N ARG A 60 -13.87 -4.63 0.61
CA ARG A 60 -13.38 -5.71 -0.26
C ARG A 60 -13.46 -5.35 -1.73
N ILE A 61 -12.46 -5.76 -2.49
CA ILE A 61 -12.42 -5.70 -3.96
C ILE A 61 -12.83 -7.08 -4.48
N LYS A 62 -13.91 -7.12 -5.26
CA LYS A 62 -14.33 -8.33 -5.97
C LYS A 62 -13.42 -8.54 -7.17
N THR A 63 -12.82 -9.72 -7.28
CA THR A 63 -12.05 -10.07 -8.48
C THR A 63 -12.97 -10.48 -9.62
N GLY A 64 -14.20 -10.90 -9.32
CA GLY A 64 -15.13 -11.42 -10.32
C GLY A 64 -14.80 -12.85 -10.75
N ILE A 65 -13.75 -13.48 -10.20
CA ILE A 65 -13.49 -14.92 -10.32
C ILE A 65 -14.15 -15.59 -9.12
N ASN A 66 -15.30 -16.24 -9.33
CA ASN A 66 -16.14 -16.72 -8.23
C ASN A 66 -15.40 -17.60 -7.22
N GLU A 67 -14.62 -18.58 -7.67
CA GLU A 67 -13.88 -19.47 -6.75
C GLU A 67 -12.74 -18.75 -6.03
N PHE A 68 -12.07 -17.79 -6.70
CA PHE A 68 -11.04 -16.97 -6.05
C PHE A 68 -11.64 -16.08 -4.96
N ASP A 69 -12.73 -15.38 -5.27
CA ASP A 69 -13.46 -14.57 -4.30
C ASP A 69 -13.99 -15.42 -3.14
N ARG A 70 -14.46 -16.64 -3.41
CA ARG A 70 -14.92 -17.58 -2.38
C ARG A 70 -13.80 -17.96 -1.42
N VAL A 71 -12.63 -18.33 -1.93
CA VAL A 71 -11.46 -18.67 -1.11
C VAL A 71 -11.02 -17.49 -0.24
N LEU A 72 -11.11 -16.27 -0.74
CA LEU A 72 -10.78 -15.05 0.02
C LEU A 72 -11.89 -14.56 0.97
N GLY A 73 -12.98 -15.32 1.13
CA GLY A 73 -14.10 -14.92 2.00
C GLY A 73 -14.91 -13.75 1.43
N GLY A 74 -15.06 -13.70 0.12
CA GLY A 74 -15.85 -12.73 -0.61
C GLY A 74 -15.05 -11.68 -1.38
N GLY A 75 -13.74 -11.84 -1.57
CA GLY A 75 -12.87 -10.91 -2.32
C GLY A 75 -11.72 -10.35 -1.49
N ILE A 76 -10.82 -9.62 -2.15
CA ILE A 76 -9.58 -9.09 -1.58
C ILE A 76 -9.89 -7.99 -0.56
N VAL A 77 -9.44 -8.13 0.69
CA VAL A 77 -9.60 -7.10 1.72
C VAL A 77 -8.59 -5.97 1.48
N LYS A 78 -9.03 -4.72 1.50
CA LYS A 78 -8.11 -3.58 1.38
C LYS A 78 -7.13 -3.52 2.54
N GLY A 79 -5.85 -3.29 2.24
CA GLY A 79 -4.77 -3.27 3.22
C GLY A 79 -4.34 -4.65 3.71
N SER A 80 -4.81 -5.73 3.09
CA SER A 80 -4.34 -7.09 3.36
C SER A 80 -3.13 -7.46 2.51
N ILE A 81 -2.38 -8.46 2.98
CA ILE A 81 -1.37 -9.17 2.19
C ILE A 81 -1.89 -10.58 1.95
N ILE A 82 -1.86 -11.04 0.70
CA ILE A 82 -2.29 -12.38 0.31
C ILE A 82 -1.08 -13.13 -0.24
N LEU A 83 -0.82 -14.32 0.29
CA LEU A 83 0.24 -15.21 -0.18
C LEU A 83 -0.38 -16.32 -1.04
N ILE A 84 0.08 -16.43 -2.29
CA ILE A 84 -0.32 -17.51 -3.21
C ILE A 84 0.84 -18.51 -3.32
N GLY A 85 0.68 -19.67 -2.67
CA GLY A 85 1.64 -20.77 -2.71
C GLY A 85 1.27 -21.84 -3.76
N GLY A 86 2.26 -22.63 -4.19
CA GLY A 86 2.06 -23.76 -5.10
C GLY A 86 3.35 -24.17 -5.81
N GLU A 87 3.37 -25.36 -6.40
CA GLU A 87 4.54 -25.88 -7.13
C GLU A 87 4.95 -24.97 -8.31
N PRO A 88 6.24 -24.95 -8.71
CA PRO A 88 6.66 -24.28 -9.94
C PRO A 88 5.85 -24.80 -11.14
N GLY A 89 5.38 -23.89 -12.00
CA GLY A 89 4.60 -24.26 -13.19
C GLY A 89 3.10 -24.52 -12.97
N ILE A 90 2.58 -24.52 -11.73
CA ILE A 90 1.13 -24.73 -11.46
C ILE A 90 0.22 -23.59 -11.98
N GLY A 91 0.80 -22.49 -12.46
CA GLY A 91 0.06 -21.37 -13.03
C GLY A 91 -0.22 -20.19 -12.08
N LYS A 92 0.60 -20.00 -11.03
CA LYS A 92 0.45 -18.88 -10.08
C LYS A 92 0.48 -17.51 -10.78
N SER A 93 1.53 -17.22 -11.55
CA SER A 93 1.67 -15.96 -12.28
C SER A 93 0.56 -15.77 -13.31
N THR A 94 0.12 -16.85 -13.96
CA THR A 94 -1.02 -16.84 -14.89
C THR A 94 -2.32 -16.44 -14.19
N LEU A 95 -2.63 -17.06 -13.05
CA LEU A 95 -3.80 -16.74 -12.24
C LEU A 95 -3.75 -15.28 -11.75
N ILE A 96 -2.58 -14.82 -11.30
CA ILE A 96 -2.41 -13.42 -10.84
C ILE A 96 -2.68 -12.45 -11.99
N LEU A 97 -2.15 -12.67 -13.19
CA LEU A 97 -2.42 -11.83 -14.35
C LEU A 97 -3.93 -11.76 -14.68
N GLU A 98 -4.64 -12.88 -14.64
CA GLU A 98 -6.10 -12.90 -14.84
C GLU A 98 -6.87 -12.14 -13.75
N VAL A 99 -6.44 -12.26 -12.49
CA VAL A 99 -7.02 -11.49 -11.38
C VAL A 99 -6.78 -9.99 -11.58
N LEU A 100 -5.56 -9.61 -11.94
CA LEU A 100 -5.18 -8.22 -12.19
C LEU A 100 -5.99 -7.63 -13.34
N ASP A 101 -6.21 -8.34 -14.45
CA ASP A 101 -7.04 -7.87 -15.57
C ASP A 101 -8.46 -7.52 -15.14
N ARG A 102 -9.06 -8.34 -14.27
CA ARG A 102 -10.41 -8.07 -13.76
C ARG A 102 -10.44 -6.93 -12.74
N VAL A 103 -9.47 -6.88 -11.83
CA VAL A 103 -9.37 -5.83 -10.81
C VAL A 103 -9.04 -4.47 -11.42
N ALA A 104 -8.26 -4.45 -12.50
CA ALA A 104 -7.87 -3.24 -13.22
C ALA A 104 -9.04 -2.46 -13.84
N ARG A 105 -10.25 -3.02 -13.84
CA ARG A 105 -11.50 -2.33 -14.20
C ARG A 105 -11.95 -1.32 -13.15
N TYR A 106 -11.49 -1.46 -11.91
CA TYR A 106 -11.82 -0.57 -10.79
C TYR A 106 -10.78 0.53 -10.55
N GLY A 107 -9.60 0.41 -11.15
CA GLY A 107 -8.50 1.38 -11.00
C GLY A 107 -7.17 0.79 -11.42
N ASN A 108 -6.09 1.57 -11.31
CA ASN A 108 -4.76 1.14 -11.69
C ASN A 108 -4.25 0.04 -10.75
N VAL A 109 -3.59 -0.97 -11.32
CA VAL A 109 -2.89 -2.02 -10.59
C VAL A 109 -1.43 -2.05 -11.03
N LEU A 110 -0.53 -2.43 -10.13
CA LEU A 110 0.90 -2.47 -10.39
C LEU A 110 1.40 -3.90 -10.20
N TYR A 111 1.72 -4.59 -11.29
CA TYR A 111 2.36 -5.90 -11.23
C TYR A 111 3.87 -5.74 -11.10
N VAL A 112 4.43 -6.24 -10.00
CA VAL A 112 5.89 -6.21 -9.76
C VAL A 112 6.46 -7.61 -9.90
N SER A 113 7.53 -7.76 -10.69
CA SER A 113 8.26 -9.03 -10.85
C SER A 113 9.76 -8.84 -10.64
N GLY A 114 10.32 -9.62 -9.72
CA GLY A 114 11.77 -9.75 -9.58
C GLY A 114 12.37 -11.00 -10.24
N GLU A 115 11.55 -11.97 -10.64
CA GLU A 115 12.01 -13.26 -11.15
C GLU A 115 12.02 -13.34 -12.68
N GLU A 116 11.04 -12.72 -13.33
CA GLU A 116 10.76 -12.87 -14.76
C GLU A 116 10.98 -11.55 -15.52
N SER A 117 11.44 -11.65 -16.77
CA SER A 117 11.65 -10.48 -17.62
C SER A 117 10.34 -9.86 -18.11
N GLN A 118 10.41 -8.60 -18.53
CA GLN A 118 9.25 -7.86 -19.04
C GLN A 118 8.65 -8.59 -20.26
N GLU A 119 9.48 -9.08 -21.16
CA GLU A 119 9.07 -9.78 -22.38
C GLU A 119 8.35 -11.09 -22.06
N GLN A 120 8.83 -11.84 -21.06
CA GLN A 120 8.20 -13.10 -20.64
C GLN A 120 6.79 -12.87 -20.09
N ILE A 121 6.62 -11.82 -19.30
CA ILE A 121 5.31 -11.45 -18.74
C ILE A 121 4.39 -10.95 -19.85
N MET A 122 4.88 -10.08 -20.74
CA MET A 122 4.09 -9.56 -21.86
C MET A 122 3.61 -10.68 -22.79
N MET A 123 4.46 -11.65 -23.13
CA MET A 123 4.06 -12.82 -23.93
C MET A 123 2.94 -13.62 -23.26
N ARG A 124 2.92 -13.72 -21.92
CA ARG A 124 1.81 -14.39 -21.22
C ARG A 124 0.54 -13.56 -21.24
N ALA A 125 0.64 -12.25 -21.01
CA ALA A 125 -0.50 -11.35 -21.09
C ALA A 125 -1.15 -11.42 -22.48
N GLU A 126 -0.37 -11.47 -23.56
CA GLU A 126 -0.86 -11.66 -24.92
C GLU A 126 -1.60 -12.99 -25.10
N ARG A 127 -1.03 -14.10 -24.62
CA ARG A 127 -1.69 -15.43 -24.67
C ARG A 127 -3.01 -15.48 -23.91
N LEU A 128 -3.09 -14.74 -22.80
CA LEU A 128 -4.30 -14.59 -21.99
C LEU A 128 -5.27 -13.53 -22.56
N ASN A 129 -4.91 -12.86 -23.67
CA ASN A 129 -5.66 -11.78 -24.28
C ASN A 129 -5.93 -10.59 -23.33
N ILE A 130 -4.94 -10.27 -22.49
CA ILE A 130 -4.98 -9.17 -21.52
C ILE A 130 -4.37 -7.93 -22.18
N HIS A 131 -5.19 -6.89 -22.37
CA HIS A 131 -4.80 -5.62 -23.01
C HIS A 131 -5.16 -4.40 -22.16
N ASN A 132 -5.32 -4.60 -20.85
CA ASN A 132 -5.82 -3.56 -19.95
C ASN A 132 -4.74 -2.52 -19.65
N LYS A 133 -4.98 -1.27 -20.09
CA LYS A 133 -4.06 -0.14 -19.92
C LYS A 133 -3.83 0.27 -18.47
N ASN A 134 -4.69 -0.18 -17.55
CA ASN A 134 -4.58 0.11 -16.12
C ASN A 134 -3.66 -0.89 -15.39
N ILE A 135 -3.11 -1.89 -16.07
CA ILE A 135 -2.07 -2.77 -15.53
C ILE A 135 -0.71 -2.17 -15.86
N GLU A 136 -0.04 -1.62 -14.84
CA GLU A 136 1.35 -1.18 -14.95
C GLU A 136 2.27 -2.36 -14.55
N LEU A 137 3.39 -2.53 -15.25
CA LEU A 137 4.38 -3.58 -14.98
C LEU A 137 5.71 -2.93 -14.57
N LEU A 138 6.25 -3.38 -13.43
CA LEU A 138 7.58 -3.05 -12.96
C LEU A 138 8.41 -4.34 -12.81
N THR A 139 9.52 -4.43 -13.53
CA THR A 139 10.49 -5.52 -13.35
C THR A 139 11.66 -5.02 -12.53
N GLU A 140 11.62 -5.24 -11.22
CA GLU A 140 12.59 -4.69 -10.29
C GLU A 140 12.78 -5.63 -9.09
N GLN A 141 13.99 -5.63 -8.52
CA GLN A 141 14.34 -6.46 -7.34
C GLN A 141 14.63 -5.61 -6.10
N ASP A 142 14.98 -4.34 -6.28
CA ASP A 142 15.26 -3.42 -5.17
C ASP A 142 13.95 -2.96 -4.50
N ILE A 143 13.80 -3.32 -3.22
CA ILE A 143 12.61 -3.01 -2.43
C ILE A 143 12.39 -1.50 -2.24
N ASP A 144 13.46 -0.70 -2.19
CA ASP A 144 13.34 0.75 -2.01
C ASP A 144 12.78 1.41 -3.28
N ILE A 145 13.22 0.95 -4.46
CA ILE A 145 12.67 1.39 -5.75
C ILE A 145 11.21 0.96 -5.90
N ILE A 146 10.89 -0.29 -5.55
CA ILE A 146 9.52 -0.80 -5.58
C ILE A 146 8.63 0.05 -4.67
N LYS A 147 9.06 0.31 -3.44
CA LYS A 147 8.34 1.12 -2.45
C LYS A 147 8.11 2.56 -2.95
N GLU A 148 9.15 3.23 -3.44
CA GLU A 148 9.02 4.59 -3.97
C GLU A 148 8.03 4.63 -5.15
N THR A 149 8.13 3.66 -6.06
CA THR A 149 7.22 3.52 -7.19
C THR A 149 5.78 3.29 -6.74
N THR A 150 5.54 2.36 -5.80
CA THR A 150 4.20 2.09 -5.26
C THR A 150 3.60 3.32 -4.57
N LEU A 151 4.39 4.07 -3.79
CA LEU A 151 3.93 5.28 -3.10
C LEU A 151 3.58 6.42 -4.07
N SER A 152 4.32 6.52 -5.18
CA SER A 152 4.07 7.50 -6.25
C SER A 152 2.82 7.14 -7.07
N ARG A 153 2.71 5.87 -7.49
CA ARG A 153 1.61 5.39 -8.34
C ARG A 153 0.29 5.19 -7.60
N LYS A 154 0.36 4.87 -6.30
CA LYS A 154 -0.79 4.56 -5.43
C LYS A 154 -1.77 3.58 -6.10
N PRO A 155 -1.29 2.39 -6.52
CA PRO A 155 -2.15 1.42 -7.19
C PRO A 155 -3.24 0.92 -6.23
N LEU A 156 -4.39 0.55 -6.81
CA LEU A 156 -5.47 -0.10 -6.10
C LEU A 156 -5.04 -1.49 -5.57
N LEU A 157 -4.21 -2.18 -6.34
CA LEU A 157 -3.63 -3.48 -6.02
C LEU A 157 -2.19 -3.53 -6.51
N LEU A 158 -1.30 -4.03 -5.66
CA LEU A 158 0.11 -4.35 -5.93
C LEU A 158 0.24 -5.88 -6.06
#